data_AF-A0A1F2WGX2-F1
#
_entry.id   AF-A0A1F2WGX2-F1
#
_cell.length_a   1.000
_cell.length_b   1.000
_cell.length_c   1.000
_cell.angle_alpha   90.00
_cell.angle_beta   90.00
_cell.angle_gamma   90.00
#
_symmetry.space_group_name_H-M   'P 1'
#
loop_
_entity.id
_entity.type
_entity.pdbx_description
1 polymer ?
#
loop_
_entity_poly.entity_id
_entity_poly.type
_entity_poly.pdbx_seq_one_letter_code
_entity_poly.pdbx_strand_id
1 'polypeptide(L)'
;MAGLSMGSVQTLYIGLANLGMFSHFGIFSRRTMSPEEFNRFGGVFADADAFNKQVRLFWWGAGTAEEGIYNSTRKNLAELAAIGIKSVFVEFPGTSHEWQTWRKCLHDFAPRVFRD
;
A
#
# COMPACT_ATOMS: atom_id res chain seq x y z
N MET A 1 9.15 -3.12 3.89
CA MET A 1 8.39 -2.90 5.13
C MET A 1 6.92 -3.21 4.88
N ALA A 2 6.19 -3.75 5.84
CA ALA A 2 4.76 -3.99 5.71
C ALA A 2 4.05 -3.75 7.04
N GLY A 3 2.76 -3.43 6.98
CA GLY A 3 1.95 -3.19 8.17
C GLY A 3 0.46 -3.23 7.88
N LEU A 4 -0.32 -3.52 8.93
CA LEU A 4 -1.78 -3.65 8.89
C LEU A 4 -2.48 -2.51 9.61
N SER A 5 -3.65 -2.09 9.12
CA SER A 5 -4.48 -1.06 9.77
C SER A 5 -3.67 0.22 10.06
N MET A 6 -3.54 0.65 11.31
CA MET A 6 -2.65 1.76 11.68
C MET A 6 -1.19 1.54 11.25
N GLY A 7 -0.68 0.30 11.33
CA GLY A 7 0.65 -0.06 10.85
C GLY A 7 0.84 0.13 9.35
N SER A 8 -0.24 0.09 8.56
CA SER A 8 -0.19 0.42 7.12
C SER A 8 0.04 1.92 6.90
N VAL A 9 -0.52 2.78 7.78
CA VAL A 9 -0.25 4.23 7.81
C VAL A 9 1.24 4.45 8.11
N GLN A 10 1.72 3.84 9.19
CA GLN A 10 3.11 3.97 9.65
C GLN A 10 4.09 3.46 8.59
N THR A 11 3.74 2.38 7.89
CA THR A 11 4.55 1.83 6.78
C THR A 11 4.75 2.86 5.67
N LEU A 12 3.71 3.62 5.29
CA LEU A 12 3.88 4.68 4.29
C LEU A 12 4.69 5.85 4.83
N TYR A 13 4.35 6.36 6.01
CA TYR A 13 5.04 7.52 6.59
C TYR A 13 6.53 7.28 6.80
N ILE A 14 6.88 6.15 7.42
CA ILE A 14 8.27 5.79 7.70
C ILE A 14 8.96 5.33 6.41
N GLY A 15 8.29 4.47 5.65
CA GLY A 15 8.86 3.84 4.47
C GLY A 15 9.17 4.82 3.35
N LEU A 16 8.21 5.67 2.99
CA LEU A 16 8.36 6.65 1.91
C LEU A 16 9.33 7.77 2.26
N ALA A 17 9.50 8.10 3.54
CA ALA A 17 10.55 9.01 3.99
C ALA A 17 11.97 8.40 3.92
N ASN A 18 12.08 7.08 3.71
CA ASN A 18 13.34 6.34 3.76
C ASN A 18 13.50 5.38 2.57
N LEU A 19 13.26 5.86 1.34
CA LEU A 19 13.36 5.04 0.12
C LEU A 19 14.78 4.48 -0.13
N GLY A 20 15.82 5.10 0.44
CA GLY A 20 17.18 4.54 0.43
C GLY A 20 17.34 3.26 1.25
N MET A 21 16.39 2.94 2.14
CA MET A 21 16.40 1.74 2.98
C MET A 21 15.33 0.71 2.57
N PHE A 22 14.22 1.17 1.98
CA PHE A 22 13.07 0.31 1.67
C PHE A 22 12.63 0.46 0.22
N SER A 23 12.55 -0.67 -0.49
CA SER A 23 12.09 -0.75 -1.88
C SER A 23 10.82 -1.58 -2.06
N HIS A 24 10.32 -2.22 -0.99
CA HIS A 24 9.14 -3.08 -1.02
C HIS A 24 8.18 -2.68 0.12
N PHE A 25 6.94 -2.39 -0.21
CA PHE A 25 5.91 -1.93 0.72
C PHE A 25 4.67 -2.83 0.67
N GLY A 26 4.25 -3.35 1.83
CA GLY A 26 3.02 -4.11 2.00
C GLY A 26 2.00 -3.35 2.83
N ILE A 27 0.89 -2.94 2.22
CA ILE A 27 -0.11 -2.03 2.80
C ILE A 27 -1.40 -2.81 3.03
N PHE A 28 -1.61 -3.28 4.27
CA PHE A 28 -2.71 -4.20 4.58
C PHE A 28 -3.87 -3.45 5.24
N SER A 29 -5.06 -3.47 4.63
CA SER A 29 -6.30 -2.86 5.14
C SER A 29 -6.13 -1.37 5.50
N ARG A 30 -5.75 -0.54 4.52
CA ARG A 30 -5.51 0.89 4.72
C ARG A 30 -6.76 1.73 4.46
N ARG A 31 -7.09 2.63 5.39
CA ARG A 31 -8.11 3.68 5.20
C ARG A 31 -7.66 4.73 4.18
N THR A 32 -8.63 5.53 3.69
CA THR A 32 -8.40 6.56 2.66
C THR A 32 -7.28 7.50 3.12
N MET A 33 -6.40 7.86 2.19
CA MET A 33 -5.42 8.92 2.41
C MET A 33 -6.12 10.27 2.24
N SER A 34 -5.97 11.15 3.22
CA SER A 34 -6.40 12.53 3.02
C SER A 34 -5.48 13.25 2.02
N PRO A 35 -5.96 14.30 1.34
CA PRO A 35 -5.09 15.13 0.49
C PRO A 35 -3.87 15.69 1.25
N GLU A 36 -4.03 15.98 2.54
CA GLU A 36 -2.94 16.43 3.41
C GLU A 36 -1.89 15.31 3.61
N GLU A 37 -2.33 14.05 3.76
CA GLU A 37 -1.40 12.90 3.84
C GLU A 37 -0.60 12.74 2.55
N PHE A 38 -1.22 12.88 1.38
CA PHE A 38 -0.52 12.83 0.10
C PHE A 38 0.63 13.85 0.02
N ASN A 39 0.37 15.07 0.47
CA ASN A 39 1.37 16.14 0.49
C ASN A 39 2.48 15.92 1.54
N ARG A 40 2.21 15.13 2.59
CA ARG A 40 3.16 14.82 3.67
C ARG A 40 4.26 13.85 3.28
N PHE A 41 4.12 13.11 2.18
CA PHE A 41 5.14 12.17 1.73
C PHE A 41 6.32 12.86 1.02
N GLY A 42 6.64 14.12 1.35
CA GLY A 42 7.82 14.82 0.85
C GLY A 42 7.88 14.96 -0.68
N GLY A 43 6.74 14.91 -1.36
CA GLY A 43 6.68 14.97 -2.82
C GLY A 43 7.20 13.72 -3.54
N VAL A 44 7.35 12.57 -2.87
CA VAL A 44 7.88 11.33 -3.49
C VAL A 44 7.07 10.86 -4.70
N PHE A 45 5.80 11.27 -4.80
CA PHE A 45 4.93 10.93 -5.92
C PHE A 45 4.96 11.95 -7.06
N ALA A 46 5.70 13.06 -6.94
CA ALA A 46 5.78 14.09 -7.98
C ALA A 46 6.54 13.61 -9.23
N ASP A 47 7.47 12.67 -9.07
CA ASP A 47 8.17 11.99 -10.16
C ASP A 47 7.87 10.49 -10.09
N ALA A 48 6.85 10.08 -10.85
CA ALA A 48 6.40 8.69 -10.88
C ALA A 48 7.46 7.73 -11.44
N ASP A 49 8.30 8.18 -12.38
CA ASP A 49 9.36 7.35 -12.95
C ASP A 49 10.47 7.11 -11.92
N ALA A 50 10.88 8.14 -11.18
CA ALA A 50 11.82 7.99 -10.08
C ALA A 50 11.26 7.08 -8.98
N PHE A 51 9.98 7.27 -8.62
CA PHE A 51 9.31 6.41 -7.64
C PHE A 51 9.30 4.95 -8.08
N ASN A 52 8.81 4.66 -9.28
CA ASN A 52 8.68 3.30 -9.82
C ASN A 52 10.04 2.60 -10.00
N LYS A 53 11.14 3.37 -10.14
CA LYS A 53 12.52 2.82 -10.17
C LYS A 53 13.02 2.43 -8.77
N GLN A 54 12.70 3.24 -7.75
CA GLN A 54 13.14 2.99 -6.37
C GLN A 54 12.26 1.95 -5.65
N VAL A 55 10.95 2.01 -5.89
CA VAL A 55 9.94 1.14 -5.28
C VAL A 55 9.66 -0.04 -6.21
N ARG A 56 10.34 -1.16 -5.95
CA ARG A 56 10.23 -2.40 -6.73
C ARG A 56 8.89 -3.12 -6.52
N LEU A 57 8.28 -2.96 -5.34
CA LEU A 57 6.97 -3.52 -5.05
C LEU A 57 6.17 -2.57 -4.18
N PHE A 58 5.06 -2.06 -4.72
CA PHE A 58 4.06 -1.34 -3.93
C PHE A 58 2.76 -2.15 -3.88
N TRP A 59 2.62 -2.96 -2.83
CA TRP A 59 1.56 -3.95 -2.70
C TRP A 59 0.51 -3.52 -1.70
N TRP A 60 -0.75 -3.68 -2.07
CA TRP A 60 -1.93 -3.34 -1.27
C TRP A 60 -2.85 -4.54 -1.18
N GLY A 61 -3.50 -4.71 -0.03
CA GLY A 61 -4.51 -5.75 0.12
C GLY A 61 -5.56 -5.42 1.15
N ALA A 62 -6.78 -5.86 0.88
CA ALA A 62 -7.95 -5.61 1.73
C ALA A 62 -8.94 -6.77 1.63
N GLY A 63 -9.71 -6.97 2.70
CA GLY A 63 -10.87 -7.85 2.70
C GLY A 63 -12.05 -7.18 2.00
N THR A 64 -12.90 -7.92 1.28
CA THR A 64 -14.05 -7.30 0.61
C THR A 64 -15.19 -6.97 1.58
N ALA A 65 -15.22 -7.57 2.78
CA ALA A 65 -16.23 -7.31 3.81
C ALA A 65 -15.82 -6.18 4.78
N GLU A 66 -14.69 -5.51 4.57
CA GLU A 66 -14.34 -4.24 5.21
C GLU A 66 -14.66 -3.06 4.28
N GLU A 67 -15.92 -2.96 3.84
CA GLU A 67 -16.37 -2.11 2.71
C GLU A 67 -15.78 -0.69 2.69
N GLY A 68 -15.79 0.00 3.84
CA GLY A 68 -15.22 1.34 3.94
C GLY A 68 -13.71 1.40 3.65
N ILE A 69 -12.95 0.41 4.12
CA ILE A 69 -11.50 0.27 3.88
C ILE A 69 -11.23 -0.23 2.47
N TYR A 70 -12.02 -1.18 2.00
CA TYR A 70 -11.94 -1.71 0.63
C TYR A 70 -12.13 -0.60 -0.40
N ASN A 71 -13.21 0.18 -0.28
CA ASN A 71 -13.48 1.32 -1.17
C ASN A 71 -12.42 2.42 -1.03
N SER A 72 -11.94 2.66 0.19
CA SER A 72 -10.82 3.57 0.44
C SER A 72 -9.55 3.16 -0.30
N THR A 73 -9.21 1.88 -0.26
CA THR A 73 -8.01 1.34 -0.92
C THR A 73 -8.12 1.51 -2.43
N ARG A 74 -9.28 1.17 -3.02
CA ARG A 74 -9.53 1.38 -4.45
C ARG A 74 -9.40 2.85 -4.86
N LYS A 75 -9.92 3.77 -4.05
CA LYS A 75 -9.79 5.21 -4.30
C LYS A 75 -8.33 5.66 -4.30
N ASN A 76 -7.57 5.33 -3.24
CA ASN A 76 -6.15 5.65 -3.14
C ASN A 76 -5.36 5.13 -4.34
N LEU A 77 -5.62 3.89 -4.76
CA LEU A 77 -4.95 3.28 -5.90
C LEU A 77 -5.31 3.92 -7.23
N ALA A 78 -6.56 4.37 -7.40
CA ALA A 78 -6.96 5.14 -8.58
C ALA A 78 -6.23 6.50 -8.65
N GLU A 79 -6.09 7.19 -7.51
CA GLU A 79 -5.36 8.46 -7.42
C GLU A 79 -3.87 8.28 -7.72
N LEU A 80 -3.24 7.23 -7.19
CA LEU A 80 -1.86 6.86 -7.48
C LEU A 80 -1.66 6.48 -8.95
N ALA A 81 -2.58 5.71 -9.53
CA ALA A 81 -2.52 5.31 -10.94
C ALA A 81 -2.68 6.52 -11.87
N ALA A 82 -3.53 7.48 -11.53
CA ALA A 82 -3.74 8.70 -12.31
C ALA A 82 -2.48 9.56 -12.47
N ILE A 83 -1.54 9.45 -11.52
CA ILE A 83 -0.24 10.13 -11.57
C ILE A 83 0.90 9.19 -12.00
N GLY A 84 0.60 7.97 -12.47
CA GLY A 84 1.58 7.04 -13.04
C GLY A 84 2.29 6.11 -12.04
N ILE A 85 1.86 6.07 -10.78
CA ILE A 85 2.47 5.19 -9.76
C ILE A 85 1.95 3.76 -9.93
N LYS A 86 2.88 2.80 -10.06
CA LYS A 86 2.56 1.38 -10.22
C LYS A 86 2.31 0.74 -8.86
N SER A 87 1.19 0.01 -8.75
CA SER A 87 0.80 -0.70 -7.53
C SER A 87 0.15 -2.04 -7.86
N VAL A 88 0.24 -2.99 -6.92
CA VAL A 88 -0.48 -4.27 -6.93
C VAL A 88 -1.61 -4.21 -5.92
N PHE A 89 -2.81 -4.66 -6.29
CA PHE A 89 -3.94 -4.80 -5.37
C PHE A 89 -4.44 -6.24 -5.34
N VAL A 90 -4.56 -6.80 -4.14
CA VAL A 90 -5.11 -8.14 -3.93
C VAL A 90 -6.28 -8.08 -2.98
N GLU A 91 -7.39 -8.68 -3.40
CA GLU A 91 -8.66 -8.64 -2.69
C GLU A 91 -8.91 -9.99 -2.05
N PHE A 92 -9.42 -9.99 -0.81
CA PHE A 92 -9.73 -11.21 -0.08
C PHE A 92 -11.24 -11.31 0.16
N PRO A 93 -11.97 -12.08 -0.68
CA PRO A 93 -13.42 -12.19 -0.59
C PRO A 93 -13.89 -12.67 0.79
N GLY A 94 -14.90 -11.98 1.31
CA GLY A 94 -15.65 -12.37 2.52
C GLY A 94 -14.92 -12.17 3.84
N THR A 95 -13.70 -11.63 3.85
CA THR A 95 -13.00 -11.29 5.10
C THR A 95 -13.15 -9.79 5.39
N SER A 96 -13.21 -9.43 6.67
CA SER A 96 -13.36 -8.05 7.13
C SER A 96 -12.06 -7.51 7.74
N HIS A 97 -12.13 -6.51 8.62
CA HIS A 97 -10.97 -5.90 9.27
C HIS A 97 -10.43 -6.77 10.41
N GLU A 98 -9.89 -7.93 10.03
CA GLU A 98 -9.58 -9.02 10.93
C GLU A 98 -8.28 -9.75 10.55
N TRP A 99 -7.79 -10.57 11.49
CA TRP A 99 -6.54 -11.32 11.32
C TRP A 99 -6.53 -12.24 10.10
N GLN A 100 -7.66 -12.79 9.68
CA GLN A 100 -7.69 -13.65 8.50
C GLN A 100 -7.37 -12.88 7.22
N THR A 101 -7.82 -11.62 7.09
CA THR A 101 -7.41 -10.73 5.99
C THR A 101 -5.89 -10.55 6.02
N TRP A 102 -5.31 -10.21 7.18
CA TRP A 102 -3.88 -9.90 7.26
C TRP A 102 -2.97 -11.13 7.10
N ARG A 103 -3.41 -12.32 7.54
CA ARG A 103 -2.73 -13.59 7.25
C ARG A 103 -2.67 -13.84 5.74
N LYS A 104 -3.79 -13.63 5.04
CA LYS A 104 -3.84 -13.76 3.57
C LYS A 104 -3.00 -12.69 2.88
N CYS A 105 -3.00 -11.45 3.37
CA CYS A 105 -2.11 -10.40 2.86
C CYS A 105 -0.63 -10.81 2.94
N LEU A 106 -0.17 -11.27 4.11
CA LEU A 106 1.21 -11.69 4.29
C LEU A 106 1.54 -12.91 3.42
N HIS A 107 0.63 -13.88 3.33
CA HIS A 107 0.79 -15.06 2.49
C HIS A 107 0.98 -14.71 1.01
N ASP A 108 0.26 -13.72 0.49
CA ASP A 108 0.43 -13.27 -0.91
C ASP A 108 1.64 -12.33 -1.10
N PHE A 109 1.89 -11.43 -0.14
CA PHE A 109 2.97 -10.44 -0.21
C PHE A 109 4.37 -11.07 -0.07
N ALA A 110 4.57 -11.95 0.91
CA ALA A 110 5.91 -12.46 1.27
C ALA A 110 6.61 -13.21 0.12
N PRO A 111 5.94 -14.02 -0.70
CA PRO A 111 6.57 -14.67 -1.85
C PRO A 111 7.00 -13.71 -2.96
N ARG A 112 6.50 -12.46 -2.98
CA ARG A 112 6.77 -11.46 -4.02
C ARG A 112 7.96 -10.57 -3.71
N VAL A 113 8.38 -10.47 -2.45
CA VAL A 113 9.54 -9.65 -2.08
C VAL A 113 10.84 -10.35 -2.46
N PHE A 114 11.86 -9.55 -2.83
CA PHE A 114 13.20 -10.03 -3.17
C PHE A 114 13.22 -11.05 -4.33
N ARG A 115 12.33 -10.85 -5.31
CA ARG A 115 12.39 -11.49 -6.61
C ARG A 115 13.16 -10.61 -7.58
N ASP A 116 13.94 -11.26 -8.45
CA ASP A 116 14.72 -10.64 -9.53
C ASP A 116 13.84 -10.33 -10.74
#